data_AF-A0A848FJD2-F1
#
_entry.id   AF-A0A848FJD2-F1
#
_cell.length_a   1.000
_cell.length_b   1.000
_cell.length_c   1.000
_cell.angle_alpha   90.00
_cell.angle_beta   90.00
_cell.angle_gamma   90.00
#
_symmetry.space_group_name_H-M   'P 1'
#
loop_
_entity.id
_entity.type
_entity.pdbx_description
1 polymer ?
#
loop_
_entity_poly.entity_id
_entity_poly.type
_entity_poly.pdbx_seq_one_letter_code
_entity_poly.pdbx_strand_id
1 'polypeptide(L)'
;WLVLVLLMLAGALIRHSFVSRHKAHVLGKRTPWEHAVVGTLALAGMAFWLAPPPREAAGMAAASAAAEPVKMAQVQTIVEQRCALCHNAQVQNKNVALHTPELIRSHAQAVYQQAVVQKSMPLNNATQITDAERAVIARWFEGGAPAQ
;
A
#
# COMPACT_ATOMS: atom_id res chain seq x y z
N TRP A 1 -6.56 20.15 -4.05
CA TRP A 1 -6.43 21.44 -3.34
C TRP A 1 -7.31 21.54 -2.10
N LEU A 2 -8.63 21.31 -2.17
CA LEU A 2 -9.52 21.39 -0.97
C LEU A 2 -9.06 20.54 0.22
N VAL A 3 -8.69 19.28 -0.02
CA VAL A 3 -8.15 18.38 1.01
C VAL A 3 -6.91 18.98 1.70
N LEU A 4 -6.01 19.57 0.92
CA LEU A 4 -4.80 20.21 1.45
C LEU A 4 -5.15 21.40 2.35
N VAL A 5 -6.07 22.26 1.89
CA VAL A 5 -6.54 23.44 2.64
C VAL A 5 -7.18 23.02 3.96
N LEU A 6 -8.06 22.01 3.95
CA LEU A 6 -8.72 21.50 5.15
C LEU A 6 -7.72 20.88 6.13
N LEU A 7 -6.70 20.16 5.63
CA LEU A 7 -5.67 19.55 6.47
C LEU A 7 -4.81 20.63 7.16
N MET A 8 -4.42 21.66 6.41
CA MET A 8 -3.67 22.80 6.95
C MET A 8 -4.49 23.57 7.99
N LEU A 9 -5.77 23.83 7.71
CA LEU A 9 -6.68 24.52 8.63
C LEU A 9 -6.85 23.74 9.94
N ALA A 10 -7.07 22.43 9.86
CA ALA A 10 -7.20 21.57 11.03
C ALA A 10 -5.92 21.59 11.87
N GLY A 11 -4.75 21.48 11.25
CA GLY A 11 -3.46 21.60 11.95
C GLY A 11 -3.26 22.95 12.64
N ALA A 12 -3.63 24.06 11.97
CA ALA A 12 -3.55 25.41 12.52
C ALA A 12 -4.46 25.58 13.75
N LEU A 13 -5.70 25.08 13.69
CA LEU A 13 -6.67 25.15 14.80
C LEU A 13 -6.21 24.34 16.02
N ILE A 14 -5.67 23.13 15.79
CA ILE A 14 -5.13 22.29 16.86
C ILE A 14 -3.93 23.00 17.52
N ARG A 15 -2.98 23.51 16.74
CA ARG A 15 -1.83 24.27 17.28
C ARG A 15 -2.29 25.51 18.05
N HIS A 16 -3.28 26.23 17.53
CA HIS A 16 -3.86 27.39 18.20
C HIS A 16 -4.47 27.01 19.56
N SER A 17 -5.17 25.87 19.64
CA SER A 17 -5.73 25.38 20.91
C SER A 17 -4.65 25.11 21.97
N PHE A 18 -3.51 24.53 21.59
CA PHE A 18 -2.41 24.28 22.52
C PHE A 18 -1.78 25.58 23.05
N VAL A 19 -1.57 26.57 22.18
CA VAL A 19 -1.06 27.89 22.57
C VAL A 19 -2.04 28.61 23.50
N SER A 20 -3.33 28.62 23.15
CA SER A 20 -4.38 29.25 23.96
C SER A 20 -4.57 28.54 25.30
N ARG A 21 -4.45 27.20 25.34
CA ARG A 21 -4.44 26.41 26.58
C ARG A 21 -3.24 26.76 27.46
N HIS A 22 -2.04 26.82 26.90
CA HIS A 22 -0.84 27.17 27.68
C HIS A 22 -0.97 28.58 28.28
N LYS A 23 -1.40 29.56 27.47
CA LYS A 23 -1.66 30.92 27.93
C LYS A 23 -2.73 30.98 29.03
N ALA A 24 -3.79 30.17 28.91
CA ALA A 24 -4.84 30.07 29.91
C ALA A 24 -4.30 29.50 31.25
N HIS A 25 -3.48 28.45 31.22
CA HIS A 25 -2.85 27.90 32.42
C HIS A 25 -1.90 28.90 33.10
N VAL A 26 -1.08 29.64 32.33
CA VAL A 26 -0.17 30.67 32.88
C VAL A 26 -0.94 31.82 33.53
N LEU A 27 -2.09 32.20 32.97
CA LEU A 27 -2.92 33.31 33.46
C LEU A 27 -3.98 32.88 34.49
N GLY A 28 -4.04 31.60 34.88
CA GLY A 28 -5.07 31.07 35.79
C GLY A 28 -6.50 31.15 35.24
N LYS A 29 -6.67 31.23 33.92
CA LYS A 29 -7.98 31.35 33.24
C LYS A 29 -8.47 30.00 32.74
N ARG A 30 -9.78 29.90 32.45
CA ARG A 30 -10.38 28.71 31.81
C ARG A 30 -9.69 28.43 30.47
N THR A 31 -9.37 27.17 30.23
CA THR A 31 -8.80 26.69 28.97
C THR A 31 -9.87 26.67 27.86
N PRO A 32 -9.67 27.40 26.75
CA PRO A 32 -10.58 27.33 25.61
C PRO A 32 -10.30 26.05 24.81
N TRP A 33 -11.23 25.09 24.88
CA TRP A 33 -11.14 23.78 24.20
C TRP A 33 -11.82 23.76 22.84
N GLU A 34 -12.55 24.82 22.50
CA GLU A 34 -13.43 24.91 21.34
C GLU A 34 -12.64 24.72 20.03
N HIS A 35 -11.46 25.34 19.92
CA HIS A 35 -10.58 25.22 18.74
C HIS A 35 -9.99 23.82 18.55
N ALA A 36 -9.71 23.10 19.66
CA ALA A 36 -9.25 21.72 19.60
C ALA A 36 -10.33 20.81 19.02
N VAL A 37 -11.57 20.96 19.50
CA VAL A 37 -12.67 20.13 19.02
C VAL A 37 -13.02 20.42 17.56
N VAL A 38 -13.04 21.69 17.14
CA VAL A 38 -13.25 22.02 15.71
C VAL A 38 -12.15 21.42 14.84
N GLY A 39 -10.88 21.52 15.24
CA GLY A 39 -9.76 20.92 14.51
C GLY A 39 -9.86 19.40 14.41
N THR A 40 -10.21 18.71 15.50
CA THR A 40 -10.39 17.26 15.52
C THR A 40 -11.58 16.79 14.69
N LEU A 41 -12.72 17.48 14.77
CA LEU A 41 -13.90 17.16 13.96
C LEU A 41 -13.65 17.36 12.47
N ALA A 42 -12.89 18.40 12.09
CA ALA A 42 -12.50 18.61 10.71
C ALA A 42 -11.64 17.46 10.16
N LEU A 43 -10.69 16.93 10.96
CA LEU A 43 -9.90 15.75 10.57
C LEU A 43 -10.77 14.49 10.47
N ALA A 44 -11.64 14.25 11.45
CA ALA A 44 -12.52 13.09 11.44
C ALA A 44 -13.48 13.10 10.25
N GLY A 45 -14.10 14.24 9.96
CA GLY A 45 -14.97 14.42 8.80
C GLY A 45 -14.23 14.21 7.49
N MET A 46 -13.00 14.70 7.37
CA MET A 46 -12.20 14.45 6.17
C MET A 46 -11.77 12.98 6.02
N ALA A 47 -11.42 12.30 7.13
CA ALA A 47 -11.10 10.88 7.09
C ALA A 47 -12.28 10.04 6.63
N PHE A 48 -13.49 10.36 7.11
CA PHE A 48 -14.72 9.73 6.66
C PHE A 48 -15.00 10.00 5.18
N TRP A 49 -14.83 11.27 4.75
CA TRP A 49 -15.06 11.67 3.36
C TRP A 49 -14.10 11.00 2.35
N LEU A 50 -12.86 10.76 2.75
CA LEU A 50 -11.81 10.15 1.92
C LEU A 50 -11.70 8.63 2.09
N ALA A 51 -12.53 8.02 2.94
CA ALA A 51 -12.49 6.58 3.17
C ALA A 51 -12.79 5.83 1.86
N PRO A 52 -11.92 4.91 1.41
CA PRO A 52 -12.21 4.11 0.24
C PRO A 52 -13.44 3.22 0.48
N PRO A 53 -14.27 2.97 -0.55
CA PRO A 53 -15.38 2.04 -0.42
C PRO A 53 -14.85 0.65 -0.02
N PRO A 54 -15.63 -0.14 0.74
CA PRO A 54 -15.28 -1.51 1.06
C PRO A 54 -14.98 -2.26 -0.25
N ARG A 55 -13.77 -2.80 -0.40
CA ARG A 55 -13.46 -3.65 -1.55
C ARG A 55 -14.32 -4.90 -1.43
N GLU A 56 -15.27 -5.07 -2.35
CA GLU A 56 -16.05 -6.29 -2.45
C GLU A 56 -15.10 -7.46 -2.76
N ALA A 57 -14.76 -8.24 -1.74
CA ALA A 57 -13.97 -9.46 -1.89
C ALA A 57 -14.64 -10.50 -2.81
N ALA A 58 -15.94 -10.34 -3.07
CA ALA A 58 -16.74 -11.26 -3.87
C ALA A 58 -16.39 -11.25 -5.37
N GLY A 59 -15.92 -10.13 -5.93
CA GLY A 59 -15.56 -10.03 -7.35
C GLY A 59 -14.24 -10.73 -7.71
N MET A 60 -13.31 -10.85 -6.75
CA MET A 60 -11.99 -11.44 -6.97
C MET A 60 -12.02 -12.97 -6.99
N ALA A 61 -12.90 -13.61 -6.21
CA ALA A 61 -13.02 -15.06 -6.15
C ALA A 61 -13.62 -15.65 -7.45
N ALA A 62 -14.55 -14.93 -8.09
CA ALA A 62 -15.22 -15.41 -9.31
C ALA A 62 -14.30 -15.43 -10.54
N ALA A 63 -13.31 -14.53 -10.63
CA ALA A 63 -12.32 -14.51 -11.71
C ALA A 63 -11.22 -15.58 -11.55
N SER A 64 -11.03 -16.09 -10.32
CA SER A 64 -10.07 -17.15 -10.01
C SER A 64 -10.58 -18.55 -10.38
N ALA A 65 -11.90 -18.78 -10.31
CA ALA A 65 -12.51 -20.10 -10.50
C ALA A 65 -12.52 -20.61 -11.96
N ALA A 66 -12.26 -19.76 -12.95
CA ALA A 66 -12.33 -20.10 -14.38
C ALA A 66 -10.98 -20.08 -15.12
N ALA A 67 -9.87 -19.76 -14.43
CA ALA A 67 -8.55 -19.67 -15.04
C ALA A 67 -7.72 -20.93 -14.72
N GLU A 68 -7.01 -21.47 -15.71
CA GLU A 68 -6.06 -22.56 -15.50
C GLU A 68 -5.11 -22.28 -14.33
N PRO A 69 -4.75 -23.31 -13.53
CA PRO A 69 -3.81 -23.15 -12.45
C PRO A 69 -2.47 -22.64 -12.99
N VAL A 70 -2.04 -21.48 -12.48
CA VAL A 70 -0.75 -20.90 -12.86
C VAL A 70 0.37 -21.73 -12.23
N LYS A 71 1.22 -22.31 -13.08
CA LYS A 71 2.38 -23.10 -12.66
C LYS A 71 3.49 -22.20 -12.16
N MET A 72 4.28 -22.67 -11.19
CA MET A 72 5.43 -21.92 -10.66
C MET A 72 6.40 -21.51 -11.77
N ALA A 73 6.61 -22.37 -12.77
CA ALA A 73 7.48 -22.09 -13.92
C ALA A 73 7.10 -20.80 -14.67
N GLN A 74 5.81 -20.50 -14.82
CA GLN A 74 5.35 -19.28 -15.50
C GLN A 74 5.70 -18.02 -14.70
N VAL A 75 5.54 -18.07 -13.38
CA VAL A 75 5.92 -16.98 -12.48
C VAL A 75 7.43 -16.79 -12.48
N GLN A 76 8.20 -17.88 -12.44
CA GLN A 76 9.66 -17.84 -12.48
C GLN A 76 10.17 -17.14 -13.74
N THR A 77 9.62 -17.44 -14.92
CA THR A 77 10.00 -16.74 -16.16
C THR A 77 9.76 -15.24 -16.07
N ILE A 78 8.62 -14.81 -15.53
CA ILE A 78 8.31 -13.38 -15.36
C ILE A 78 9.29 -12.74 -14.37
N VAL A 79 9.54 -13.39 -13.22
CA VAL A 79 10.44 -12.87 -12.19
C VAL A 79 11.87 -12.76 -12.73
N GLU A 80 12.33 -13.74 -13.50
CA GLU A 80 13.65 -13.73 -14.11
C GLU A 80 13.81 -12.59 -15.12
N GLN A 81 12.80 -12.36 -15.96
CA GLN A 81 12.83 -11.29 -16.97
C GLN A 81 12.64 -9.90 -16.38
N ARG A 82 11.83 -9.76 -15.32
CA ARG A 82 11.36 -8.45 -14.83
C ARG A 82 12.00 -8.02 -13.52
N CYS A 83 12.43 -8.94 -12.68
CA CYS A 83 12.86 -8.68 -11.29
C CYS A 83 14.33 -9.04 -11.02
N ALA A 84 14.90 -10.01 -11.75
CA ALA A 84 16.23 -10.52 -11.47
C ALA A 84 17.36 -9.49 -11.65
N LEU A 85 17.13 -8.37 -12.35
CA LEU A 85 18.12 -7.29 -12.43
C LEU A 85 18.55 -6.77 -11.05
N CYS A 86 17.63 -6.75 -10.08
CA CYS A 86 17.88 -6.21 -8.73
C CYS A 86 17.64 -7.22 -7.59
N HIS A 87 17.14 -8.42 -7.90
CA HIS A 87 16.75 -9.45 -6.94
C HIS A 87 17.29 -10.85 -7.35
N ASN A 88 18.57 -10.93 -7.65
CA ASN A 88 19.27 -12.18 -8.00
C ASN A 88 20.17 -12.67 -6.85
N ALA A 89 21.03 -13.66 -7.12
CA ALA A 89 21.95 -14.19 -6.11
C ALA A 89 23.00 -13.16 -5.69
N GLN A 90 23.53 -12.37 -6.63
CA GLN A 90 24.59 -11.38 -6.43
C GLN A 90 24.06 -10.03 -5.91
N VAL A 91 22.86 -9.63 -6.34
CA VAL A 91 22.23 -8.35 -6.03
C VAL A 91 20.88 -8.62 -5.40
N GLN A 92 20.80 -8.40 -4.08
CA GLN A 92 19.61 -8.64 -3.26
C GLN A 92 19.12 -7.32 -2.69
N ASN A 93 18.50 -6.48 -3.54
CA ASN A 93 18.03 -5.18 -3.09
C ASN A 93 17.01 -5.36 -1.95
N LYS A 94 17.18 -4.60 -0.86
CA LYS A 94 16.43 -4.75 0.40
C LYS A 94 16.50 -6.15 1.01
N ASN A 95 17.60 -6.88 0.80
CA ASN A 95 17.78 -8.27 1.25
C ASN A 95 16.72 -9.24 0.70
N VAL A 96 16.22 -8.97 -0.51
CA VAL A 96 15.26 -9.85 -1.21
C VAL A 96 15.95 -10.48 -2.41
N ALA A 97 15.99 -11.82 -2.41
CA ALA A 97 16.48 -12.63 -3.51
C ALA A 97 15.31 -13.38 -4.16
N LEU A 98 15.23 -13.43 -5.48
CA LEU A 98 14.13 -14.07 -6.22
C LEU A 98 14.65 -14.99 -7.35
N HIS A 99 15.88 -15.49 -7.24
CA HIS A 99 16.53 -16.28 -8.29
C HIS A 99 16.19 -17.77 -8.26
N THR A 100 15.56 -18.26 -7.20
CA THR A 100 15.07 -19.66 -7.11
C THR A 100 13.57 -19.69 -6.82
N PRO A 101 12.84 -20.74 -7.26
CA PRO A 101 11.42 -20.86 -7.00
C PRO A 101 11.07 -20.90 -5.50
N GLU A 102 11.95 -21.45 -4.66
CA GLU A 102 11.78 -21.46 -3.20
C GLU A 102 11.82 -20.05 -2.62
N LEU A 103 12.74 -19.22 -3.11
CA LEU A 103 12.88 -17.83 -2.70
C LEU A 103 11.74 -16.95 -3.23
N ILE A 104 11.28 -17.20 -4.46
CA ILE A 104 10.08 -16.54 -4.99
C ILE A 104 8.88 -16.85 -4.09
N ARG A 105 8.74 -18.10 -3.66
CA ARG A 105 7.65 -18.53 -2.78
C ARG A 105 7.77 -17.95 -1.37
N SER A 106 8.96 -17.93 -0.78
CA SER A 106 9.16 -17.34 0.56
C SER A 106 8.84 -15.83 0.57
N HIS A 107 9.02 -15.16 -0.56
CA HIS A 107 8.69 -13.74 -0.75
C HIS A 107 7.37 -13.49 -1.48
N ALA A 108 6.51 -14.50 -1.66
CA ALA A 108 5.31 -14.41 -2.50
C ALA A 108 4.40 -13.23 -2.14
N GLN A 109 4.19 -13.00 -0.83
CA GLN A 109 3.39 -11.86 -0.35
C GLN A 109 4.02 -10.51 -0.72
N ALA A 110 5.33 -10.37 -0.57
CA ALA A 110 6.03 -9.14 -0.91
C ALA A 110 6.00 -8.89 -2.42
N VAL A 111 6.19 -9.93 -3.23
CA VAL A 111 6.08 -9.87 -4.69
C VAL A 111 4.67 -9.42 -5.09
N TYR A 112 3.62 -10.03 -4.54
CA TYR A 112 2.24 -9.63 -4.83
C TYR A 112 1.96 -8.18 -4.43
N GLN A 113 2.37 -7.76 -3.23
CA GLN A 113 2.13 -6.38 -2.78
C GLN A 113 2.87 -5.35 -3.63
N GLN A 114 4.14 -5.57 -3.95
CA GLN A 114 4.96 -4.59 -4.69
C GLN A 114 4.65 -4.59 -6.19
N ALA A 115 4.51 -5.78 -6.81
CA ALA A 115 4.29 -5.90 -8.24
C ALA A 115 2.80 -5.80 -8.62
N VAL A 116 1.88 -6.39 -7.88
CA VAL A 116 0.47 -6.42 -8.29
C VAL A 116 -0.30 -5.24 -7.70
N VAL A 117 -0.26 -5.09 -6.38
CA VAL A 117 -1.10 -4.11 -5.66
C VAL A 117 -0.57 -2.70 -5.82
N GLN A 118 0.70 -2.47 -5.47
CA GLN A 118 1.31 -1.15 -5.48
C GLN A 118 1.83 -0.75 -6.86
N LYS A 119 2.10 -1.74 -7.74
CA LYS A 119 2.77 -1.55 -9.04
C LYS A 119 4.06 -0.72 -8.94
N SER A 120 4.72 -0.75 -7.78
CA SER A 120 5.93 0.00 -7.45
C SER A 120 7.19 -0.68 -7.97
N MET A 121 7.12 -2.00 -8.16
CA MET A 121 8.18 -2.81 -8.76
C MET A 121 7.73 -3.36 -10.11
N PRO A 122 8.61 -3.43 -11.10
CA PRO A 122 9.97 -2.87 -11.17
C PRO A 122 9.97 -1.34 -11.05
N LEU A 123 11.02 -0.76 -10.45
CA LEU A 123 11.11 0.69 -10.22
C LEU A 123 10.89 1.46 -11.54
N ASN A 124 9.93 2.39 -11.54
CA ASN A 124 9.50 3.15 -12.72
C ASN A 124 9.17 2.27 -13.95
N ASN A 125 8.74 1.03 -13.72
CA ASN A 125 8.52 0.02 -14.75
C ASN A 125 9.73 -0.17 -15.70
N ALA A 126 10.96 -0.12 -15.17
CA ALA A 126 12.18 -0.15 -15.97
C ALA A 126 12.29 -1.38 -16.89
N THR A 127 11.74 -2.53 -16.49
CA THR A 127 11.75 -3.77 -17.30
C THR A 127 10.47 -3.97 -18.11
N GLN A 128 9.57 -2.98 -18.18
CA GLN A 128 8.35 -3.02 -18.99
C GLN A 128 7.45 -4.23 -18.69
N ILE A 129 7.24 -4.55 -17.42
CA ILE A 129 6.27 -5.58 -17.04
C ILE A 129 4.85 -5.09 -17.38
N THR A 130 4.06 -5.98 -17.96
CA THR A 130 2.71 -5.74 -18.43
C THR A 130 1.67 -6.07 -17.36
N ASP A 131 0.46 -5.53 -17.49
CA ASP A 131 -0.65 -5.89 -16.60
C ASP A 131 -1.04 -7.37 -16.74
N ALA A 132 -0.84 -7.97 -17.92
CA ALA A 132 -1.08 -9.40 -18.14
C ALA A 132 -0.12 -10.27 -17.30
N GLU A 133 1.18 -9.93 -17.28
CA GLU A 133 2.17 -10.62 -16.43
C GLU A 133 1.87 -10.42 -14.94
N ARG A 134 1.47 -9.22 -14.52
CA ARG A 134 1.03 -8.96 -13.13
C ARG A 134 -0.20 -9.80 -12.76
N ALA A 135 -1.14 -10.00 -13.68
CA ALA A 135 -2.30 -10.85 -13.45
C ALA A 135 -1.93 -12.33 -13.28
N VAL A 136 -0.88 -12.82 -13.95
CA VAL A 136 -0.34 -14.18 -13.72
C VAL A 136 0.19 -14.30 -12.29
N ILE A 137 0.98 -13.33 -11.83
CA ILE A 137 1.50 -13.29 -10.45
C ILE A 137 0.37 -13.21 -9.43
N ALA A 138 -0.68 -12.41 -9.72
CA ALA A 138 -1.85 -12.27 -8.87
C ALA A 138 -2.56 -13.60 -8.67
N ARG A 139 -2.91 -14.29 -9.77
CA ARG A 139 -3.58 -15.60 -9.72
C ARG A 139 -2.75 -16.66 -9.01
N TRP A 140 -1.44 -16.69 -9.24
CA TRP A 140 -0.56 -17.63 -8.56
C TRP A 140 -0.53 -17.38 -7.03
N PHE A 141 -0.43 -16.13 -6.59
CA PHE A 141 -0.44 -15.79 -5.17
C PHE A 141 -1.79 -16.10 -4.52
N GLU A 142 -2.89 -15.71 -5.18
CA GLU A 142 -4.26 -15.91 -4.70
C GLU A 142 -4.66 -17.41 -4.69
N GLY A 143 -4.08 -18.21 -5.59
CA GLY A 143 -4.17 -19.67 -5.60
C GLY A 143 -3.33 -20.38 -4.54
N GLY A 144 -2.72 -19.65 -3.61
CA GLY A 144 -1.93 -20.21 -2.50
C GLY A 144 -0.44 -20.40 -2.79
N ALA A 145 0.08 -19.74 -3.84
CA ALA A 145 1.48 -19.81 -4.26
C ALA A 145 2.00 -21.26 -4.36
N PRO A 146 1.40 -22.09 -5.24
CA PRO A 146 1.81 -23.48 -5.42
C PRO A 146 3.29 -23.53 -5.86
N ALA A 147 4.01 -24.52 -5.35
CA ALA A 147 5.42 -24.73 -5.67
C ALA A 147 5.64 -25.42 -7.02
N GLN A 148 4.58 -25.93 -7.65
CA GLN A 148 4.59 -26.69 -8.90
C GLN A 148 3.54 -26.12 -9.84
#